data_AF-A0A841E9P0-F1
#
_entry.id   AF-A0A841E9P0-F1
#
_cell.length_a   1.000
_cell.length_b   1.000
_cell.length_c   1.000
_cell.angle_alpha   90.00
_cell.angle_beta   90.00
_cell.angle_gamma   90.00
#
_symmetry.space_group_name_H-M   'P 1'
#
loop_
_entity.id
_entity.type
_entity.pdbx_description
1 polymer ?
#
loop_
_entity_poly.entity_id
_entity_poly.type
_entity_poly.pdbx_seq_one_letter_code
_entity_poly.pdbx_strand_id
1 'polypeptide(L)'
;MVTEIEYLGGLKRLLKSRPVEVVDMGIGRDPRSLVNRAIQERDKAEKYAQRENDENRRFDDTWVLLDVDEHSNLSEALRIADRGGINIALSNPCLELWLLYHYCDYTTTVHRQVLCTEKLPKYISGYKKHLPADFPFEAHPEAKKRAIRAAKGHDSPRIEHRNPSTDVWKLVEAIEKAGQTGPASGGSASGKGRRA
;
A
#
# COMPACT_ATOMS: atom_id res chain seq x y z
N MET A 1 -6.40 7.68 7.80
CA MET A 1 -7.54 7.90 6.87
C MET A 1 -8.20 6.53 6.67
N VAL A 2 -9.53 6.47 6.52
CA VAL A 2 -10.24 5.17 6.58
C VAL A 2 -10.03 4.34 5.30
N THR A 3 -9.92 5.00 4.15
CA THR A 3 -9.87 4.36 2.83
C THR A 3 -8.60 3.52 2.62
N GLU A 4 -7.43 3.96 3.10
CA GLU A 4 -6.14 3.28 3.04
C GLU A 4 -6.22 1.96 3.79
N ILE A 5 -6.77 1.99 5.00
CA ILE A 5 -6.89 0.83 5.88
C ILE A 5 -7.90 -0.16 5.32
N GLU A 6 -9.02 0.34 4.80
CA GLU A 6 -9.99 -0.50 4.09
C GLU A 6 -9.38 -1.14 2.85
N TYR A 7 -8.60 -0.38 2.06
CA TYR A 7 -7.96 -0.88 0.86
C TYR A 7 -6.91 -1.97 1.19
N LEU A 8 -5.94 -1.64 2.04
CA LEU A 8 -4.87 -2.55 2.44
C LEU A 8 -5.42 -3.78 3.17
N GLY A 9 -6.44 -3.59 4.01
CA GLY A 9 -7.14 -4.67 4.69
C GLY A 9 -7.89 -5.59 3.71
N GLY A 10 -8.57 -5.03 2.71
CA GLY A 10 -9.22 -5.79 1.64
C GLY A 10 -8.23 -6.58 0.80
N LEU A 11 -7.14 -5.94 0.40
CA LEU A 11 -6.06 -6.57 -0.36
C LEU A 11 -5.38 -7.71 0.42
N LYS A 12 -5.09 -7.51 1.72
CA LYS A 12 -4.54 -8.56 2.58
C LYS A 12 -5.46 -9.78 2.68
N ARG A 13 -6.79 -9.56 2.78
CA ARG A 13 -7.78 -10.65 2.79
C ARG A 13 -7.79 -11.39 1.46
N LEU A 14 -7.79 -10.64 0.35
CA LEU A 14 -7.76 -11.19 -0.99
C LEU A 14 -6.53 -12.10 -1.20
N LEU A 15 -5.34 -11.55 -0.95
CA LEU A 15 -4.06 -12.21 -1.21
C LEU A 15 -3.68 -13.26 -0.17
N LYS A 16 -4.47 -13.39 0.90
CA LYS A 16 -4.19 -14.26 2.06
C LYS A 16 -2.81 -13.99 2.69
N SER A 17 -2.31 -12.76 2.59
CA SER A 17 -0.99 -12.34 3.08
C SER A 17 -0.96 -12.19 4.60
N ARG A 18 -1.05 -13.32 5.33
CA ARG A 18 -1.03 -13.36 6.80
C ARG A 18 0.17 -12.63 7.43
N PRO A 19 1.40 -12.70 6.90
CA PRO A 19 2.57 -12.03 7.48
C PRO A 19 2.53 -10.50 7.43
N VAL A 20 1.64 -9.88 6.64
CA VAL A 20 1.62 -8.43 6.46
C VAL A 20 0.92 -7.76 7.63
N GLU A 21 1.62 -6.91 8.37
CA GLU A 21 1.02 -6.02 9.37
C GLU A 21 0.60 -4.69 8.72
N VAL A 22 -0.64 -4.25 8.96
CA VAL A 22 -1.13 -2.95 8.51
C VAL A 22 -1.43 -2.12 9.76
N VAL A 23 -0.70 -1.02 9.91
CA VAL A 23 -0.83 -0.12 11.06
C VAL A 23 -1.47 1.19 10.60
N ASP A 24 -2.64 1.51 11.15
CA ASP A 24 -3.19 2.85 10.98
C ASP A 24 -2.43 3.83 11.87
N MET A 25 -1.88 4.83 11.20
CA MET A 25 -1.08 5.86 11.81
C MET A 25 -1.90 7.13 12.09
N GLY A 26 -3.21 7.14 11.86
CA GLY A 26 -4.08 8.26 12.19
C GLY A 26 -4.05 9.40 11.16
N ILE A 27 -5.07 10.26 11.21
CA ILE A 27 -5.29 11.36 10.24
C ILE A 27 -4.34 12.53 10.53
N GLY A 28 -3.83 13.17 9.47
CA GLY A 28 -3.19 14.49 9.56
C GLY A 28 -1.78 14.49 10.12
N ARG A 29 -1.10 13.33 10.20
CA ARG A 29 0.34 13.34 10.48
C ARG A 29 1.10 13.81 9.24
N ASP A 30 2.03 14.74 9.44
CA ASP A 30 2.96 15.13 8.40
C ASP A 30 3.80 13.91 7.94
N PRO A 31 4.21 13.83 6.67
CA PRO A 31 4.90 12.66 6.13
C PRO A 31 6.15 12.29 6.89
N ARG A 32 6.86 13.31 7.38
CA ARG A 32 8.09 13.12 8.13
C ARG A 32 7.80 12.39 9.44
N SER A 33 6.77 12.79 10.17
CA SER A 33 6.34 12.07 11.38
C SER A 33 5.90 10.64 11.07
N LEU A 34 5.24 10.40 9.93
CA LEU A 34 4.83 9.06 9.53
C LEU A 34 6.04 8.15 9.24
N VAL A 35 7.00 8.64 8.46
CA VAL A 35 8.26 7.92 8.18
C VAL A 35 9.06 7.67 9.46
N ASN A 36 9.23 8.70 10.32
CA ASN A 36 9.95 8.54 11.58
C ASN A 36 9.29 7.48 12.48
N ARG A 37 7.96 7.41 12.50
CA ARG A 37 7.28 6.36 13.25
C ARG A 37 7.51 4.98 12.63
N ALA A 38 7.45 4.86 11.30
CA ALA A 38 7.73 3.58 10.64
C ALA A 38 9.12 3.04 11.01
N ILE A 39 10.14 3.92 11.05
CA ILE A 39 11.48 3.58 11.56
C ILE A 39 11.41 3.09 13.00
N GLN A 40 10.74 3.82 13.89
CA GLN A 40 10.62 3.44 15.30
C GLN A 40 9.94 2.09 15.50
N GLU A 41 8.87 1.79 14.76
CA GLU A 41 8.16 0.52 14.90
C GLU A 41 8.99 -0.65 14.37
N ARG A 42 9.66 -0.49 13.22
CA ARG A 42 10.61 -1.49 12.72
C ARG A 42 11.75 -1.74 13.72
N ASP A 43 12.38 -0.69 14.23
CA ASP A 43 13.51 -0.83 15.15
C ASP A 43 13.08 -1.46 16.49
N LYS A 44 11.83 -1.25 16.92
CA LYS A 44 11.24 -1.96 18.07
C LYS A 44 11.03 -3.43 17.76
N ALA A 45 10.46 -3.76 16.59
CA ALA A 45 10.25 -5.13 16.16
C ALA A 45 11.58 -5.91 16.07
N GLU A 46 12.63 -5.29 15.52
CA GLU A 46 14.00 -5.81 15.50
C GLU A 46 14.52 -6.11 16.92
N LYS A 47 14.45 -5.13 17.82
CA LYS A 47 14.91 -5.30 19.21
C LYS A 47 14.12 -6.39 19.94
N TYR A 48 12.83 -6.50 19.67
CA TYR A 48 11.99 -7.54 20.27
C TYR A 48 12.36 -8.93 19.74
N ALA A 49 12.52 -9.08 18.41
CA ALA A 49 12.97 -10.31 17.77
C ALA A 49 14.31 -10.80 18.36
N GLN A 50 15.28 -9.89 18.52
CA GLN A 50 16.59 -10.19 19.09
C GLN A 50 16.51 -10.61 20.57
N ARG A 51 15.67 -9.95 21.37
CA ARG A 51 15.51 -10.26 22.81
C ARG A 51 14.82 -11.61 23.04
N GLU A 52 13.82 -11.92 22.24
CA GLU A 52 13.03 -13.15 22.35
C GLU A 52 13.61 -14.30 21.51
N ASN A 53 14.67 -14.05 20.73
CA ASN A 53 15.25 -14.99 19.76
C ASN A 53 14.19 -15.56 18.80
N ASP A 54 13.29 -14.70 18.32
CA ASP A 54 12.18 -15.02 17.40
C ASP A 54 12.25 -14.12 16.17
N GLU A 55 12.97 -14.59 15.15
CA GLU A 55 13.14 -13.87 13.87
C GLU A 55 11.81 -13.61 13.15
N ASN A 56 10.73 -14.37 13.44
CA ASN A 56 9.43 -14.14 12.83
C ASN A 56 8.77 -12.82 13.28
N ARG A 57 9.32 -12.17 14.32
CA ARG A 57 8.88 -10.86 14.79
C ARG A 57 9.54 -9.71 14.03
N ARG A 58 10.57 -9.99 13.23
CA ARG A 58 11.26 -9.00 12.41
C ARG A 58 10.43 -8.65 11.19
N PHE A 59 10.48 -7.40 10.75
CA PHE A 59 9.92 -6.99 9.47
C PHE A 59 10.98 -7.11 8.37
N ASP A 60 10.67 -7.89 7.32
CA ASP A 60 11.51 -7.98 6.13
C ASP A 60 11.51 -6.66 5.33
N ASP A 61 10.35 -6.02 5.26
CA ASP A 61 10.14 -4.76 4.55
C ASP A 61 9.25 -3.84 5.39
N THR A 62 9.50 -2.53 5.35
CA THR A 62 8.65 -1.52 5.98
C THR A 62 8.25 -0.48 4.94
N TRP A 63 6.95 -0.26 4.80
CA TRP A 63 6.37 0.62 3.78
C TRP A 63 5.55 1.75 4.40
N VAL A 64 5.57 2.91 3.77
CA VAL A 64 4.72 4.05 4.09
C VAL A 64 3.98 4.52 2.83
N LEU A 65 2.66 4.60 2.91
CA LEU A 65 1.80 5.17 1.87
C LEU A 65 1.59 6.66 2.14
N LEU A 66 1.86 7.52 1.15
CA LEU A 66 1.65 8.97 1.26
C LEU A 66 0.91 9.52 0.04
N ASP A 67 0.03 10.48 0.30
CA ASP A 67 -0.56 11.34 -0.72
C ASP A 67 0.38 12.52 -1.00
N VAL A 68 0.43 13.02 -2.24
CA VAL A 68 1.26 14.20 -2.55
C VAL A 68 0.59 15.50 -2.12
N ASP A 69 -0.73 15.59 -2.21
CA ASP A 69 -1.46 16.85 -2.03
C ASP A 69 -1.77 17.24 -0.58
N GLU A 70 -1.43 16.41 0.41
CA GLU A 70 -1.67 16.68 1.83
C GLU A 70 -0.48 17.35 2.55
N HIS A 71 0.66 17.61 1.89
CA HIS A 71 1.92 17.70 2.64
C HIS A 71 2.90 18.81 2.23
N SER A 72 3.26 19.66 3.20
CA SER A 72 4.26 20.73 3.06
C SER A 72 5.72 20.31 3.20
N ASN A 73 6.03 19.04 3.53
CA ASN A 73 7.40 18.55 3.77
C ASN A 73 7.72 17.20 3.10
N LEU A 74 7.08 16.90 1.97
CA LEU A 74 7.24 15.59 1.30
C LEU A 74 8.72 15.26 1.02
N SER A 75 9.48 16.20 0.46
CA SER A 75 10.90 15.96 0.12
C SER A 75 11.77 15.61 1.33
N GLU A 76 11.50 16.20 2.50
CA GLU A 76 12.23 15.84 3.72
C GLU A 76 11.91 14.41 4.16
N ALA A 77 10.64 14.01 4.08
CA ALA A 77 10.20 12.67 4.41
C ALA A 77 10.80 11.62 3.47
N LEU A 78 10.87 11.89 2.16
CA LEU A 78 11.54 11.01 1.20
C LEU A 78 13.01 10.79 1.58
N ARG A 79 13.73 11.86 1.93
CA ARG A 79 15.14 11.78 2.35
C ARG A 79 15.32 10.99 3.65
N ILE A 80 14.42 11.15 4.61
CA ILE A 80 14.46 10.40 5.88
C ILE A 80 14.15 8.93 5.64
N ALA A 81 13.19 8.62 4.77
CA ALA A 81 12.83 7.24 4.43
C ALA A 81 13.99 6.51 3.75
N ASP A 82 14.62 7.15 2.76
CA ASP A 82 15.81 6.62 2.08
C ASP A 82 16.93 6.28 3.07
N ARG A 83 17.32 7.24 3.91
CA ARG A 83 18.34 7.02 4.95
C ARG A 83 17.92 5.99 6.00
N GLY A 84 16.62 5.93 6.25
CA GLY A 84 16.02 5.08 7.26
C GLY A 84 15.75 3.67 6.75
N GLY A 85 15.93 3.36 5.47
CA GLY A 85 15.55 2.06 4.89
C GLY A 85 14.05 1.80 4.92
N ILE A 86 13.23 2.83 4.67
CA ILE A 86 11.77 2.75 4.59
C ILE A 86 11.34 2.92 3.13
N ASN A 87 10.56 1.97 2.63
CA ASN A 87 9.97 2.06 1.31
C ASN A 87 8.78 3.02 1.32
N ILE A 88 8.58 3.78 0.24
CA ILE A 88 7.44 4.70 0.11
C ILE A 88 6.61 4.33 -1.12
N ALA A 89 5.30 4.22 -0.92
CA ALA A 89 4.30 4.25 -1.97
C ALA A 89 3.70 5.66 -2.03
N LEU A 90 4.04 6.43 -3.06
CA LEU A 90 3.48 7.77 -3.29
C LEU A 90 2.26 7.69 -4.21
N SER A 91 1.20 8.43 -3.90
CA SER A 91 0.08 8.63 -4.82
C SER A 91 -0.15 10.12 -5.08
N ASN A 92 -0.18 10.53 -6.35
CA ASN A 92 -0.25 11.91 -6.78
C ASN A 92 -1.49 12.13 -7.69
N PRO A 93 -2.55 12.78 -7.19
CA PRO A 93 -2.56 13.60 -5.98
C PRO A 93 -2.72 12.82 -4.66
N CYS A 94 -3.47 11.70 -4.68
CA CYS A 94 -3.84 10.95 -3.47
C CYS A 94 -4.22 9.49 -3.76
N LEU A 95 -4.47 8.67 -2.74
CA LEU A 95 -4.85 7.25 -2.87
C LEU A 95 -6.09 7.05 -3.77
N GLU A 96 -7.05 7.97 -3.78
CA GLU A 96 -8.24 7.85 -4.62
C GLU A 96 -7.93 7.73 -6.12
N LEU A 97 -6.75 8.18 -6.57
CA LEU A 97 -6.29 7.94 -7.93
C LEU A 97 -6.03 6.44 -8.17
N TRP A 98 -5.37 5.77 -7.23
CA TRP A 98 -5.13 4.33 -7.30
C TRP A 98 -6.46 3.56 -7.32
N LEU A 99 -7.44 3.98 -6.50
CA LEU A 99 -8.77 3.37 -6.51
C LEU A 99 -9.48 3.56 -7.84
N LEU A 100 -9.36 4.74 -8.47
CA LEU A 100 -9.95 4.99 -9.78
C LEU A 100 -9.37 4.04 -10.85
N TYR A 101 -8.08 3.71 -10.76
CA TYR A 101 -7.45 2.76 -11.68
C TYR A 101 -8.01 1.34 -11.58
N HIS A 102 -8.73 0.95 -10.54
CA HIS A 102 -9.46 -0.32 -10.53
C HIS A 102 -10.61 -0.33 -11.56
N TYR A 103 -11.15 0.84 -11.92
CA TYR A 103 -12.30 0.95 -12.81
C TYR A 103 -11.92 1.37 -14.23
N CYS A 104 -11.06 2.38 -14.40
CA CYS A 104 -10.76 2.93 -15.72
C CYS A 104 -9.33 3.46 -15.87
N ASP A 105 -8.91 3.65 -17.13
CA ASP A 105 -7.74 4.47 -17.47
C ASP A 105 -7.97 5.93 -17.06
N TYR A 106 -6.92 6.61 -16.63
CA TYR A 106 -6.97 8.04 -16.31
C TYR A 106 -5.58 8.68 -16.46
N THR A 107 -5.44 9.72 -17.26
CA THR A 107 -4.12 10.33 -17.57
C THR A 107 -4.10 11.85 -17.46
N THR A 108 -5.24 12.47 -17.14
CA THR A 108 -5.36 13.92 -17.02
C THR A 108 -4.98 14.36 -15.60
N THR A 109 -4.20 15.43 -15.46
CA THR A 109 -3.94 16.06 -14.15
C THR A 109 -5.24 16.32 -13.40
N VAL A 110 -5.26 15.99 -12.11
CA VAL A 110 -6.48 16.04 -11.30
C VAL A 110 -6.19 16.43 -9.86
N HIS A 111 -7.15 17.13 -9.24
CA HIS A 111 -7.12 17.43 -7.81
C HIS A 111 -7.86 16.34 -7.02
N ARG A 112 -7.45 16.02 -5.78
CA ARG A 112 -8.17 15.01 -4.96
C ARG A 112 -9.66 15.23 -4.87
N GLN A 113 -10.08 16.49 -4.76
CA GLN A 113 -11.49 16.83 -4.64
C GLN A 113 -12.28 16.27 -5.81
N VAL A 114 -11.77 16.42 -7.04
CA VAL A 114 -12.40 15.91 -8.26
C VAL A 114 -12.42 14.37 -8.28
N LEU A 115 -11.37 13.72 -7.80
CA LEU A 115 -11.35 12.26 -7.65
C LEU A 115 -12.48 11.79 -6.72
N CYS A 116 -12.60 12.43 -5.56
CA CYS A 116 -13.56 12.08 -4.51
C CYS A 116 -15.01 12.44 -4.87
N THR A 117 -15.27 13.59 -5.49
CA THR A 117 -16.65 14.09 -5.69
C THR A 117 -17.19 13.88 -7.09
N GLU A 118 -16.35 13.60 -8.09
CA GLU A 118 -16.80 13.48 -9.48
C GLU A 118 -16.39 12.19 -10.17
N LYS A 119 -15.17 11.68 -9.92
CA LYS A 119 -14.66 10.49 -10.64
C LYS A 119 -15.11 9.20 -9.96
N LEU A 120 -14.75 8.99 -8.70
CA LEU A 120 -15.11 7.78 -7.96
C LEU A 120 -16.61 7.59 -7.78
N PRO A 121 -17.44 8.64 -7.55
CA PRO A 121 -18.89 8.48 -7.44
C PRO A 121 -19.58 7.90 -8.68
N LYS A 122 -18.93 7.90 -9.85
CA LYS A 122 -19.45 7.24 -11.07
C LYS A 122 -19.40 5.72 -10.98
N TYR A 123 -18.55 5.17 -10.11
CA TYR A 123 -18.32 3.74 -9.96
C TYR A 123 -18.71 3.24 -8.57
N ILE A 124 -18.56 4.07 -7.55
CA ILE A 124 -18.90 3.77 -6.16
C ILE A 124 -20.03 4.71 -5.74
N SER A 125 -21.27 4.22 -5.80
CA SER A 125 -22.44 5.00 -5.42
C SER A 125 -22.32 5.49 -3.98
N GLY A 126 -22.48 6.80 -3.77
CA GLY A 126 -22.41 7.41 -2.44
C GLY A 126 -21.02 7.42 -1.81
N TYR A 127 -19.95 7.35 -2.62
CA TYR A 127 -18.57 7.39 -2.11
C TYR A 127 -18.32 8.59 -1.17
N LYS A 128 -17.95 8.28 0.08
CA LYS A 128 -17.62 9.23 1.14
C LYS A 128 -16.35 8.81 1.88
N LYS A 129 -15.28 8.49 1.13
CA LYS A 129 -14.01 7.97 1.67
C LYS A 129 -14.16 6.64 2.42
N HIS A 130 -15.08 5.81 1.94
CA HIS A 130 -15.25 4.44 2.36
C HIS A 130 -15.39 3.54 1.15
N LEU A 131 -14.72 2.38 1.17
CA LEU A 131 -14.83 1.37 0.15
C LEU A 131 -16.05 0.48 0.41
N PRO A 132 -16.85 0.19 -0.62
CA PRO A 132 -17.95 -0.75 -0.47
C PRO A 132 -17.42 -2.19 -0.35
N ALA A 133 -18.25 -3.09 0.18
CA ALA A 133 -17.86 -4.49 0.40
C ALA A 133 -17.51 -5.23 -0.90
N ASP A 134 -18.10 -4.82 -2.02
CA ASP A 134 -17.91 -5.36 -3.37
C ASP A 134 -16.85 -4.60 -4.20
N PHE A 135 -16.00 -3.78 -3.55
CA PHE A 135 -14.89 -3.12 -4.22
C PHE A 135 -14.03 -4.15 -4.98
N PRO A 136 -13.66 -3.90 -6.26
CA PRO A 136 -13.02 -4.90 -7.11
C PRO A 136 -11.51 -5.02 -6.84
N PHE A 137 -11.14 -5.56 -5.68
CA PHE A 137 -9.74 -5.77 -5.28
C PHE A 137 -8.96 -6.62 -6.30
N GLU A 138 -9.62 -7.59 -6.94
CA GLU A 138 -9.05 -8.48 -7.97
C GLU A 138 -8.60 -7.74 -9.23
N ALA A 139 -9.09 -6.50 -9.45
CA ALA A 139 -8.67 -5.68 -10.58
C ALA A 139 -7.30 -5.02 -10.39
N HIS A 140 -6.61 -5.23 -9.25
CA HIS A 140 -5.31 -4.61 -8.98
C HIS A 140 -4.22 -4.86 -10.05
N PRO A 141 -4.15 -6.02 -10.77
CA PRO A 141 -3.17 -6.19 -11.84
C PRO A 141 -3.46 -5.26 -13.03
N GLU A 142 -4.73 -5.02 -13.33
CA GLU A 142 -5.13 -4.07 -14.38
C GLU A 142 -4.96 -2.62 -13.91
N ALA A 143 -5.27 -2.34 -12.64
CA ALA A 143 -4.99 -1.03 -12.03
C ALA A 143 -3.51 -0.68 -12.11
N LYS A 144 -2.60 -1.64 -11.87
CA LYS A 144 -1.16 -1.49 -12.08
C LYS A 144 -0.83 -1.12 -13.53
N LYS A 145 -1.38 -1.81 -14.52
CA LYS A 145 -1.12 -1.49 -15.94
C LYS A 145 -1.56 -0.08 -16.29
N ARG A 146 -2.72 0.36 -15.77
CA ARG A 146 -3.26 1.71 -15.96
C ARG A 146 -2.37 2.76 -15.30
N ALA A 147 -1.95 2.52 -14.05
CA ALA A 147 -1.03 3.39 -13.33
C ALA A 147 0.32 3.56 -14.04
N ILE A 148 0.92 2.46 -14.51
CA ILE A 148 2.18 2.50 -15.26
C ILE A 148 2.00 3.27 -16.57
N ARG A 149 0.87 3.08 -17.27
CA ARG A 149 0.57 3.79 -18.52
C ARG A 149 0.41 5.29 -18.30
N ALA A 150 -0.30 5.69 -17.25
CA ALA A 150 -0.47 7.09 -16.87
C ALA A 150 0.86 7.76 -16.52
N ALA A 151 1.84 6.99 -16.02
CA ALA A 151 3.17 7.49 -15.74
C ALA A 151 4.07 7.65 -16.98
N LYS A 152 3.69 7.10 -18.15
CA LYS A 152 4.47 7.21 -19.40
C LYS A 152 4.35 8.64 -19.96
N GLY A 153 5.49 9.27 -20.24
CA GLY A 153 5.54 10.65 -20.79
C GLY A 153 5.74 11.74 -19.74
N HIS A 154 6.05 11.37 -18.49
CA HIS A 154 6.47 12.33 -17.50
C HIS A 154 7.95 12.71 -17.64
N ASP A 155 8.21 13.92 -18.12
CA ASP A 155 9.56 14.43 -18.42
C ASP A 155 10.36 14.88 -17.18
N SER A 156 9.69 15.10 -16.04
CA SER A 156 10.36 15.51 -14.79
C SER A 156 10.92 14.30 -14.06
N PRO A 157 12.17 14.28 -13.55
CA PRO A 157 12.72 13.13 -12.83
C PRO A 157 12.06 12.85 -11.46
N ARG A 158 11.20 13.76 -10.96
CA ARG A 158 10.58 13.65 -9.62
C ARG A 158 9.10 13.31 -9.69
N ILE A 159 8.67 12.26 -8.98
CA ILE A 159 7.29 11.76 -8.99
C ILE A 159 6.27 12.69 -8.32
N GLU A 160 6.70 13.55 -7.39
CA GLU A 160 5.84 14.61 -6.81
C GLU A 160 5.31 15.61 -7.84
N HIS A 161 5.95 15.72 -9.01
CA HIS A 161 5.55 16.63 -10.10
C HIS A 161 4.84 15.92 -11.26
N ARG A 162 4.43 14.67 -11.06
CA ARG A 162 3.90 13.78 -12.11
C ARG A 162 2.42 13.45 -11.88
N ASN A 163 1.54 14.44 -11.91
CA ASN A 163 0.10 14.21 -11.70
C ASN A 163 -0.62 13.93 -13.05
N PRO A 164 -1.23 12.75 -13.24
CA PRO A 164 -1.48 11.69 -12.25
C PRO A 164 -0.39 10.60 -12.22
N SER A 165 0.03 10.18 -11.02
CA SER A 165 0.90 9.01 -10.87
C SER A 165 0.71 8.33 -9.51
N THR A 166 1.07 7.06 -9.43
CA THR A 166 1.01 6.32 -8.17
C THR A 166 1.98 5.15 -8.17
N ASP A 167 2.64 4.95 -7.04
CA ASP A 167 3.54 3.83 -6.72
C ASP A 167 2.87 2.78 -5.82
N VAL A 168 1.57 2.92 -5.54
CA VAL A 168 0.80 1.98 -4.72
C VAL A 168 0.87 0.55 -5.26
N TRP A 169 0.98 0.36 -6.58
CA TRP A 169 1.18 -0.96 -7.17
C TRP A 169 2.46 -1.67 -6.70
N LYS A 170 3.53 -0.93 -6.35
CA LYS A 170 4.76 -1.54 -5.78
C LYS A 170 4.50 -2.09 -4.38
N LEU A 171 3.72 -1.36 -3.58
CA LEU A 171 3.25 -1.83 -2.28
C LEU A 171 2.36 -3.08 -2.42
N VAL A 172 1.47 -3.11 -3.42
CA VAL A 172 0.68 -4.31 -3.73
C VAL A 172 1.58 -5.50 -4.03
N GLU A 173 2.59 -5.35 -4.90
CA GLU A 173 3.54 -6.43 -5.21
C GLU A 173 4.33 -6.90 -3.99
N ALA A 174 4.72 -5.99 -3.10
CA ALA A 174 5.38 -6.35 -1.85
C ALA A 174 4.46 -7.20 -0.95
N ILE A 175 3.18 -6.85 -0.86
CA ILE A 175 2.17 -7.60 -0.11
C ILE A 175 1.92 -8.98 -0.75
N GLU A 176 1.87 -9.07 -2.07
CA GLU A 176 1.75 -10.34 -2.80
C GLU A 176 2.94 -11.26 -2.50
N LYS A 177 4.16 -10.72 -2.61
CA LYS A 177 5.40 -11.45 -2.35
C LYS A 177 5.45 -11.96 -0.91
N ALA A 178 5.12 -11.12 0.06
CA ALA A 178 5.06 -11.50 1.47
C ALA A 178 4.01 -12.59 1.76
N GLY A 179 2.91 -12.63 1.00
CA GLY A 179 1.92 -13.70 1.08
C GLY A 179 2.42 -15.04 0.55
N GLN A 180 3.30 -15.02 -0.46
CA GLN A 180 3.88 -16.23 -1.07
C GLN A 180 5.04 -16.82 -0.24
N THR A 181 5.75 -15.98 0.51
CA THR A 181 6.90 -16.40 1.34
C THR A 181 6.52 -16.87 2.74
N GLY A 182 5.24 -16.82 3.12
CA GLY A 182 4.76 -17.40 4.37
C GLY A 182 4.98 -18.91 4.43
N PRO A 183 5.18 -19.52 5.62
CA PRO A 183 5.43 -20.95 5.73
C PRO A 183 4.31 -21.72 5.04
N ALA A 184 4.66 -22.51 4.03
CA ALA A 184 3.74 -23.43 3.39
C ALA A 184 3.08 -24.25 4.48
N SER A 185 1.75 -24.15 4.60
CA SER A 185 0.97 -24.94 5.54
C SER A 185 1.37 -26.41 5.38
N GLY A 186 2.05 -26.96 6.39
CA GLY A 186 2.55 -28.32 6.39
C GLY A 186 1.42 -29.29 6.10
N GLY A 187 1.43 -29.87 4.90
CA GLY A 187 0.55 -30.97 4.54
C GLY A 187 0.89 -32.16 5.43
N SER A 188 -0.01 -32.46 6.36
CA SER A 188 0.04 -33.71 7.13
C SER A 188 -0.25 -34.88 6.17
N ALA A 189 0.79 -35.44 5.57
CA ALA A 189 0.73 -36.75 4.96
C ALA A 189 0.84 -37.80 6.07
N SER A 190 -0.29 -38.09 6.73
CA SER A 190 -0.38 -39.25 7.61
C SER A 190 -0.63 -40.50 6.76
N GLY A 191 0.46 -41.04 6.21
CA GLY A 191 0.47 -42.38 5.63
C GLY A 191 0.62 -43.41 6.73
N LYS A 192 -0.45 -44.16 7.04
CA LYS A 192 -0.34 -45.52 7.59
C LYS A 192 -1.39 -46.41 6.95
N GLY A 193 -0.97 -47.07 5.87
CA GLY A 193 -1.62 -48.24 5.31
C GLY A 193 -1.45 -49.44 6.24
N ARG A 194 -2.61 -50.06 6.49
CA ARG A 194 -2.94 -51.31 7.18
C ARG A 194 -1.86 -52.41 7.19
N ARG A 195 -1.69 -53.01 8.37
CA ARG A 195 -1.38 -54.44 8.54
C ARG A 195 -2.69 -55.22 8.56
N ALA A 196 -2.80 -56.23 7.70
CA ALA A 196 -3.44 -57.52 7.93
C ALA A 196 -3.05 -58.42 6.75
#